data_AF-A0A6J4IPI8-F1
#
_entry.id   AF-A0A6J4IPI8-F1
#
_cell.length_a   1.000
_cell.length_b   1.000
_cell.length_c   1.000
_cell.angle_alpha   90.00
_cell.angle_beta   90.00
_cell.angle_gamma   90.00
#
_symmetry.space_group_name_H-M   'P 1'
#
loop_
_entity.id
_entity.type
_entity.pdbx_description
1 polymer ?
#
loop_
_entity_poly.entity_id
_entity_poly.type
_entity_poly.pdbx_seq_one_letter_code
_entity_poly.pdbx_strand_id
1 'polypeptide(L)'
;MDETDLAADFETHRPHLKAVTLRLLGSPAEADDAVQETWLRLARTDTSEVEKLRAWLTTVASRVALSMLRSRGTRAESDLDEAPAAADPDPDPEVRALQADALGGALLVALERLDPAERLAFVLHDLFAVP
;
A
#
# COMPACT_ATOMS: atom_id res chain seq x y z
N MET A 1 23.82 10.93 6.38
CA MET A 1 23.38 11.00 4.97
C MET A 1 22.90 12.43 4.76
N ASP A 2 23.30 13.10 3.68
CA ASP A 2 22.74 14.41 3.34
C ASP A 2 21.24 14.26 2.99
N GLU A 3 20.44 15.29 3.20
CA GLU A 3 18.97 15.24 2.97
C GLU A 3 18.66 14.93 1.49
N THR A 4 19.49 15.44 0.58
CA THR A 4 19.41 15.21 -0.86
C THR A 4 19.66 13.75 -1.25
N ASP A 5 20.62 13.09 -0.58
CA ASP A 5 20.95 11.68 -0.82
C ASP A 5 19.81 10.77 -0.31
N LEU A 6 19.24 11.09 0.85
CA LEU A 6 18.11 10.36 1.43
C LEU A 6 16.88 10.40 0.53
N ALA A 7 16.61 11.55 -0.10
CA ALA A 7 15.52 11.70 -1.05
C ALA A 7 15.74 10.85 -2.31
N ALA A 8 16.95 10.87 -2.89
CA ALA A 8 17.27 10.06 -4.07
C ALA A 8 17.16 8.55 -3.79
N ASP A 9 17.63 8.10 -2.63
CA ASP A 9 17.53 6.71 -2.20
C ASP A 9 16.06 6.29 -2.00
N PHE A 10 15.24 7.15 -1.39
CA PHE A 10 13.81 6.90 -1.23
C PHE A 10 13.08 6.79 -2.57
N GLU A 11 13.36 7.71 -3.52
CA GLU A 11 12.72 7.71 -4.83
C GLU A 11 13.02 6.43 -5.64
N THR A 12 14.21 5.84 -5.44
CA THR A 12 14.55 4.52 -6.00
C THR A 12 13.63 3.40 -5.49
N HIS A 13 13.05 3.56 -4.30
CA HIS A 13 12.14 2.58 -3.69
C HIS A 13 10.65 2.94 -3.81
N ARG A 14 10.31 4.19 -4.14
CA ARG A 14 8.92 4.68 -4.24
C ARG A 14 8.02 3.76 -5.10
N PRO A 15 8.42 3.28 -6.30
CA PRO A 15 7.55 2.41 -7.10
C PRO A 15 7.20 1.09 -6.40
N HIS A 16 8.17 0.49 -5.69
CA HIS A 16 7.97 -0.73 -4.91
C HIS A 16 7.02 -0.47 -3.73
N LEU A 17 7.23 0.62 -2.99
CA LEU A 17 6.37 0.99 -1.87
C LEU A 17 4.93 1.24 -2.33
N LYS A 18 4.75 1.98 -3.43
CA LYS A 18 3.43 2.25 -4.03
C LYS A 18 2.74 0.97 -4.47
N ALA A 19 3.48 0.01 -5.05
CA ALA A 19 2.92 -1.28 -5.42
C ALA A 19 2.44 -2.06 -4.17
N VAL A 20 3.26 -2.14 -3.12
CA VAL A 20 2.89 -2.83 -1.87
C VAL A 20 1.67 -2.18 -1.23
N THR A 21 1.68 -0.86 -1.03
CA THR A 21 0.58 -0.14 -0.36
C THR A 21 -0.70 -0.19 -1.18
N LEU A 22 -0.64 -0.16 -2.52
CA LEU A 22 -1.81 -0.34 -3.37
C LEU A 22 -2.45 -1.73 -3.20
N ARG A 23 -1.66 -2.82 -3.15
CA ARG A 23 -2.23 -4.16 -2.91
C ARG A 23 -2.84 -4.30 -1.51
N LEU A 24 -2.29 -3.60 -0.51
CA LEU A 24 -2.82 -3.65 0.85
C LEU A 24 -4.11 -2.84 1.00
N LEU A 25 -4.14 -1.63 0.43
CA LEU A 25 -5.19 -0.63 0.69
C LEU A 25 -6.32 -0.64 -0.34
N GLY A 26 -6.06 -1.11 -1.56
CA GLY A 26 -7.02 -1.12 -2.67
C GLY A 26 -7.29 0.26 -3.29
N SER A 27 -6.77 1.34 -2.69
CA SER A 27 -6.97 2.73 -3.13
C SER A 27 -5.65 3.36 -3.57
N PRO A 28 -5.56 3.90 -4.81
CA PRO A 28 -4.37 4.64 -5.25
C PRO A 28 -4.07 5.86 -4.39
N ALA A 29 -5.10 6.59 -3.95
CA ALA A 29 -4.95 7.78 -3.11
C ALA A 29 -4.37 7.41 -1.74
N GLU A 30 -4.92 6.39 -1.09
CA GLU A 30 -4.38 5.94 0.20
C GLU A 30 -3.00 5.31 0.08
N ALA A 31 -2.71 4.65 -1.05
CA ALA A 31 -1.37 4.14 -1.34
C ALA A 31 -0.35 5.28 -1.42
N ASP A 32 -0.70 6.40 -2.05
CA ASP A 32 0.13 7.59 -2.10
C ASP A 32 0.29 8.26 -0.72
N ASP A 33 -0.78 8.32 0.09
CA ASP A 33 -0.72 8.82 1.46
C ASP A 33 0.18 7.95 2.35
N ALA A 34 0.09 6.63 2.23
CA ALA A 34 0.93 5.70 2.98
C ALA A 34 2.42 5.83 2.61
N VAL A 35 2.72 6.05 1.33
CA VAL A 35 4.09 6.31 0.84
C VAL A 35 4.60 7.65 1.38
N GLN A 36 3.77 8.69 1.38
CA GLN A 36 4.12 9.99 1.94
C GLN A 36 4.40 9.91 3.45
N GLU A 37 3.54 9.25 4.22
CA GLU A 37 3.76 9.05 5.65
C GLU A 37 5.04 8.23 5.92
N THR A 38 5.34 7.26 5.05
CA THR A 38 6.61 6.51 5.12
C THR A 38 7.82 7.41 4.90
N TRP A 39 7.77 8.31 3.90
CA TRP A 39 8.81 9.32 3.68
C TRP A 39 8.98 10.21 4.92
N LEU A 40 7.89 10.74 5.47
CA LEU A 40 7.96 11.61 6.65
C LEU A 40 8.55 10.88 7.87
N ARG A 41 8.32 9.57 8.01
CA ARG A 41 8.94 8.76 9.07
C ARG A 41 10.43 8.53 8.83
N LEU A 42 10.83 8.28 7.59
CA LEU A 42 12.24 8.16 7.20
C LEU A 42 13.00 9.45 7.54
N ALA A 43 12.48 10.61 7.12
CA ALA A 43 13.10 11.91 7.35
C ALA A 43 13.27 12.26 8.85
N ARG A 44 12.47 11.66 9.73
CA ARG A 44 12.49 11.88 11.19
C ARG A 44 13.27 10.79 11.95
N THR A 45 13.72 9.74 11.29
CA THR A 45 14.39 8.59 11.92
C THR A 45 15.84 8.56 11.53
N ASP A 46 16.74 8.41 12.51
CA ASP A 46 18.13 8.07 12.20
C ASP A 46 18.20 6.64 11.66
N THR A 47 18.59 6.53 10.38
CA THR A 47 18.71 5.26 9.66
C THR A 47 20.16 4.91 9.36
N SER A 48 21.13 5.55 10.01
CA SER A 48 22.56 5.29 9.82
C SER A 48 22.98 3.84 10.06
N GLU A 49 22.28 3.12 10.95
CA GLU A 49 22.51 1.69 11.23
C GLU A 49 21.69 0.74 10.34
N VAL A 50 20.86 1.26 9.43
CA VAL A 50 19.99 0.44 8.57
C VAL A 50 20.79 -0.08 7.38
N GLU A 51 21.23 -1.35 7.46
CA GLU A 51 21.97 -2.01 6.38
C GLU A 51 21.13 -2.26 5.11
N LYS A 52 19.81 -2.41 5.26
CA LYS A 52 18.88 -2.76 4.17
C LYS A 52 17.69 -1.81 4.11
N LEU A 53 17.90 -0.62 3.56
CA LEU A 53 16.89 0.44 3.48
C LEU A 53 15.57 -0.04 2.86
N ARG A 54 15.61 -0.80 1.75
CA ARG A 54 14.41 -1.36 1.11
C ARG A 54 13.55 -2.19 2.07
N ALA A 55 14.18 -3.05 2.87
CA ALA A 55 13.47 -3.91 3.82
C ALA A 55 12.85 -3.09 4.96
N TRP A 56 13.60 -2.10 5.46
CA TRP A 56 13.11 -1.17 6.46
C TRP A 56 11.90 -0.37 5.94
N LEU A 57 12.00 0.22 4.75
CA LEU A 57 10.91 0.98 4.12
C LEU A 57 9.68 0.13 3.87
N THR A 58 9.86 -1.10 3.36
CA THR A 58 8.74 -2.04 3.15
C THR A 58 8.03 -2.33 4.46
N THR A 59 8.78 -2.50 5.55
CA THR A 59 8.22 -2.73 6.88
C THR A 59 7.45 -1.52 7.40
N VAL A 60 7.99 -0.31 7.24
CA VAL A 60 7.33 0.93 7.67
C VAL A 60 6.04 1.16 6.87
N ALA A 61 6.10 1.08 5.54
CA ALA A 61 4.94 1.26 4.67
C ALA A 61 3.84 0.23 4.96
N SER A 62 4.22 -1.02 5.21
CA SER A 62 3.30 -2.09 5.62
C SER A 62 2.58 -1.78 6.93
N ARG A 63 3.30 -1.25 7.93
CA ARG A 63 2.71 -0.87 9.22
C ARG A 63 1.78 0.33 9.08
N VAL A 64 2.14 1.31 8.25
CA VAL A 64 1.26 2.45 7.93
C VAL A 64 -0.03 1.96 7.29
N ALA A 65 0.06 1.14 6.24
CA ALA A 65 -1.10 0.58 5.56
C ALA A 65 -2.00 -0.26 6.50
N LEU A 66 -1.40 -1.11 7.34
CA LEU A 66 -2.14 -1.88 8.34
C LEU A 66 -2.88 -0.99 9.34
N SER A 67 -2.25 0.12 9.78
CA SER A 67 -2.88 1.09 10.67
C SER A 67 -4.09 1.76 10.00
N MET A 68 -3.99 2.08 8.71
CA MET A 68 -5.10 2.67 7.93
C MET A 68 -6.27 1.67 7.80
N LEU A 69 -5.98 0.41 7.48
CA LEU A 69 -7.00 -0.66 7.41
C LEU A 69 -7.73 -0.84 8.75
N ARG A 70 -7.01 -0.82 9.88
CA ARG A 70 -7.62 -0.92 11.21
C ARG A 70 -8.50 0.28 11.54
N SER A 71 -8.08 1.49 11.16
CA SER A 71 -8.86 2.72 11.34
C SER A 71 -10.19 2.69 10.58
N ARG A 72 -10.21 2.11 9.37
CA ARG A 72 -11.45 1.90 8.60
C ARG A 72 -12.45 1.02 9.36
N GLY A 73 -11.99 -0.10 9.93
CA GLY A 73 -12.84 -1.00 10.72
C GLY A 73 -13.47 -0.31 11.93
N THR A 74 -12.68 0.49 12.66
CA THR A 74 -13.19 1.25 13.81
C THR A 74 -14.17 2.37 13.44
N ARG A 75 -14.06 2.95 12.22
CA ARG A 75 -15.00 3.97 11.73
C ARG A 75 -16.27 3.35 11.15
N ALA A 76 -16.17 2.19 10.52
CA ALA A 76 -17.35 1.42 10.10
C ALA A 76 -18.23 0.98 11.29
N GLU A 77 -17.64 0.82 12.48
CA GLU A 77 -18.37 0.57 13.73
C GLU A 77 -19.09 1.82 14.28
N SER A 78 -18.68 3.04 13.91
CA SER A 78 -19.37 4.29 14.27
C SER A 78 -20.41 4.74 13.25
N ASP A 79 -20.24 4.34 11.99
CA ASP A 79 -21.10 4.74 10.86
C ASP A 79 -22.01 3.56 10.45
N LEU A 80 -22.86 3.09 11.36
CA LEU A 80 -24.02 2.26 10.99
C LEU A 80 -25.11 3.14 10.35
N ASP A 81 -24.81 3.74 9.20
CA ASP A 81 -25.79 4.15 8.18
C ASP A 81 -25.08 4.64 6.90
N GLU A 82 -24.29 3.78 6.24
CA GLU A 82 -24.07 3.93 4.81
C GLU A 82 -23.69 2.59 4.16
N ALA A 83 -24.56 2.12 3.26
CA ALA A 83 -24.30 0.96 2.43
C ALA A 83 -23.05 1.19 1.57
N PRO A 84 -22.26 0.16 1.24
CA PRO A 84 -21.08 0.36 0.41
C PRO A 84 -21.51 0.82 -1.00
N ALA A 85 -21.09 2.02 -1.38
CA ALA A 85 -21.11 2.42 -2.77
C ALA A 85 -20.09 1.57 -3.53
N ALA A 86 -20.57 0.63 -4.33
CA ALA A 86 -19.77 0.02 -5.39
C ALA A 86 -19.38 1.13 -6.37
N ALA A 87 -18.10 1.45 -6.43
CA ALA A 87 -17.58 2.30 -7.50
C ALA A 87 -17.57 1.49 -8.79
N ASP A 88 -18.45 1.85 -9.72
CA ASP A 88 -18.43 1.36 -11.10
C ASP A 88 -17.28 2.07 -11.85
N PRO A 89 -16.36 1.34 -12.51
CA PRO A 89 -15.35 1.97 -13.35
C PRO A 89 -15.89 2.23 -14.75
N ASP A 90 -15.72 3.47 -15.23
CA ASP A 90 -15.91 3.90 -16.62
C ASP A 90 -14.86 3.23 -17.55
N PRO A 91 -15.22 2.66 -18.71
CA PRO A 91 -14.26 1.99 -19.60
C PRO A 91 -13.65 2.94 -20.65
N ASP A 92 -12.30 3.09 -20.70
CA ASP A 92 -11.39 2.38 -21.66
C ASP A 92 -10.17 3.12 -22.30
N PRO A 93 -9.04 2.40 -22.55
CA PRO A 93 -8.30 2.44 -23.84
C PRO A 93 -7.90 1.02 -24.37
N GLU A 94 -8.69 0.00 -24.06
CA GLU A 94 -9.57 -0.74 -24.97
C GLU A 94 -9.34 -2.18 -25.38
N VAL A 95 -8.19 -2.85 -25.21
CA VAL A 95 -8.25 -4.34 -25.11
C VAL A 95 -7.08 -4.99 -24.38
N ARG A 96 -5.87 -4.41 -24.45
CA ARG A 96 -4.69 -5.04 -23.79
C ARG A 96 -4.50 -4.62 -22.34
N ALA A 97 -4.89 -3.40 -21.99
CA ALA A 97 -5.00 -2.97 -20.60
C ALA A 97 -6.09 -3.81 -19.89
N LEU A 98 -7.26 -3.97 -20.51
CA LEU A 98 -8.40 -4.71 -19.96
C LEU A 98 -8.08 -6.12 -19.46
N GLN A 99 -7.15 -6.87 -20.06
CA GLN A 99 -6.81 -8.22 -19.57
C GLN A 99 -5.90 -8.21 -18.34
N ALA A 100 -4.92 -7.29 -18.29
CA ALA A 100 -4.05 -7.11 -17.12
C ALA A 100 -4.78 -6.35 -15.99
N ASP A 101 -5.68 -5.45 -16.35
CA ASP A 101 -6.49 -4.62 -15.46
C ASP A 101 -7.67 -5.39 -14.86
N ALA A 102 -8.30 -6.31 -15.62
CA ALA A 102 -9.31 -7.22 -15.08
C ALA A 102 -8.71 -8.22 -14.08
N LEU A 103 -7.50 -8.73 -14.32
CA LEU A 103 -6.81 -9.60 -13.36
C LEU A 103 -6.31 -8.81 -12.14
N GLY A 104 -5.81 -7.60 -12.34
CA GLY A 104 -5.39 -6.69 -11.26
C GLY A 104 -6.56 -6.29 -10.36
N GLY A 105 -7.67 -5.87 -10.95
CA GLY A 105 -8.90 -5.53 -10.24
C GLY A 105 -9.53 -6.73 -9.53
N ALA A 106 -9.61 -7.90 -10.18
CA ALA A 106 -10.10 -9.11 -9.54
C ALA A 106 -9.24 -9.54 -8.33
N LEU A 107 -7.92 -9.36 -8.42
CA LEU A 107 -7.02 -9.60 -7.29
C LEU A 107 -7.27 -8.60 -6.15
N LEU A 108 -7.44 -7.31 -6.43
CA LEU A 108 -7.76 -6.32 -5.40
C LEU A 108 -9.07 -6.67 -4.68
N VAL A 109 -10.12 -7.03 -5.42
CA VAL A 109 -11.40 -7.49 -4.86
C VAL A 109 -11.23 -8.77 -4.02
N ALA A 110 -10.38 -9.70 -4.45
CA ALA A 110 -10.09 -10.90 -3.67
C ALA A 110 -9.35 -10.58 -2.37
N LEU A 111 -8.36 -9.68 -2.41
CA LEU A 111 -7.62 -9.21 -1.24
C LEU A 111 -8.53 -8.49 -0.25
N GLU A 112 -9.51 -7.72 -0.75
CA GLU A 112 -10.50 -7.00 0.07
C GLU A 112 -11.32 -7.90 1.01
N ARG A 113 -11.43 -9.19 0.69
CA ARG A 113 -12.14 -10.18 1.51
C ARG A 113 -11.33 -10.75 2.67
N LEU A 114 -10.02 -10.49 2.72
CA LEU A 114 -9.14 -10.93 3.81
C LEU A 114 -9.16 -9.94 4.96
N ASP A 115 -9.02 -10.45 6.18
CA ASP A 115 -8.78 -9.61 7.36
C ASP A 115 -7.46 -8.82 7.20
N PRO A 116 -7.32 -7.63 7.81
CA PRO A 116 -6.16 -6.76 7.58
C PRO A 116 -4.80 -7.44 7.82
N ALA A 117 -4.70 -8.30 8.84
CA ALA A 117 -3.47 -9.02 9.15
C ALA A 117 -3.19 -10.16 8.15
N GLU A 118 -4.23 -10.87 7.71
CA GLU A 118 -4.12 -11.93 6.71
C GLU A 118 -3.73 -11.36 5.35
N ARG A 119 -4.38 -10.26 4.93
CA ARG A 119 -4.03 -9.53 3.72
C ARG A 119 -2.59 -9.08 3.74
N LEU A 120 -2.13 -8.56 4.87
CA LEU A 120 -0.74 -8.12 5.01
C LEU A 120 0.23 -9.28 4.81
N ALA A 121 0.00 -10.41 5.48
CA ALA A 121 0.83 -11.60 5.36
C ALA A 121 0.87 -12.11 3.91
N PHE A 122 -0.30 -12.29 3.29
CA PHE A 122 -0.42 -12.76 1.92
C PHE A 122 0.25 -11.83 0.91
N VAL A 123 0.02 -10.52 1.00
CA VAL A 123 0.62 -9.56 0.06
C VAL A 123 2.14 -9.59 0.18
N LEU A 124 2.67 -9.51 1.40
CA LEU A 124 4.12 -9.47 1.58
C LEU A 124 4.80 -10.78 1.13
N HIS A 125 4.23 -11.92 1.50
CA HIS A 125 4.81 -13.22 1.19
C HIS A 125 4.57 -13.63 -0.27
N ASP A 126 3.32 -13.71 -0.72
CA ASP A 126 2.94 -14.33 -1.99
C ASP A 126 3.12 -13.39 -3.20
N LEU A 127 2.98 -12.08 -3.01
CA LEU A 127 3.09 -11.11 -4.11
C LEU A 127 4.45 -10.39 -4.15
N PHE A 128 5.15 -10.30 -3.02
CA PHE A 128 6.42 -9.58 -2.93
C PHE A 128 7.61 -10.43 -2.45
N ALA A 129 7.41 -11.73 -2.18
CA ALA A 129 8.44 -12.67 -1.75
C ALA A 129 9.23 -12.19 -0.52
N VAL A 130 8.56 -11.49 0.39
CA VAL A 130 9.10 -11.14 1.70
C VAL A 130 8.96 -12.38 2.60
N PRO A 131 10.06 -12.88 3.20
CA PRO A 131 10.04 -14.06 4.04
C PRO A 131 9.36 -13.83 5.40
#